data_AF-U5F4Z8-F1
#
_entry.id   AF-U5F4Z8-F1
#
_cell.length_a   1.000
_cell.length_b   1.000
_cell.length_c   1.000
_cell.angle_alpha   90.00
_cell.angle_beta   90.00
_cell.angle_gamma   90.00
#
_symmetry.space_group_name_H-M   'P 1'
#
loop_
_entity.id
_entity.type
_entity.pdbx_description
1 polymer ?
#
loop_
_entity_poly.entity_id
_entity_poly.type
_entity_poly.pdbx_seq_one_letter_code
_entity_poly.pdbx_strand_id
1 'polypeptide(L)'
;MKKKVLLAIAALLLLVFVYQGSLAFFRKEKGVSTPISAKTLGIELIDHTDDTRAEMTAEGYTFKNVMPNDALHREVCVKNVKEKNLYVRITATRYWKDRDGKKVKGSDASLIQLVTAQPENWIILDDGKASNHEIVYFYYKKPILPQDQSDNVIDRIVLSEDIKGEEYQEYQAYLHLQADAIQDVVAQEAILAEWGIEATFDKQGNITSIEEQ
;
A
#
# COMPACT_ATOMS: atom_id res chain seq x y z
N MET A 1 -50.66 -47.35 -14.42
CA MET A 1 -50.21 -45.95 -14.21
C MET A 1 -48.89 -46.01 -13.43
N LYS A 2 -47.73 -46.27 -14.06
CA LYS A 2 -46.77 -45.34 -14.69
C LYS A 2 -46.12 -44.33 -13.70
N LYS A 3 -44.91 -44.70 -13.24
CA LYS A 3 -43.67 -43.89 -13.08
C LYS A 3 -43.77 -42.55 -12.34
N LYS A 4 -43.42 -42.52 -11.04
CA LYS A 4 -42.71 -41.40 -10.37
C LYS A 4 -41.91 -41.89 -9.15
N VAL A 5 -40.98 -42.82 -9.37
CA VAL A 5 -39.89 -43.14 -8.42
C VAL A 5 -38.60 -43.08 -9.22
N LEU A 6 -38.01 -41.89 -9.30
CA LEU A 6 -36.61 -41.56 -9.56
C LEU A 6 -36.55 -40.07 -9.95
N LEU A 7 -36.07 -39.19 -9.08
CA LEU A 7 -35.01 -38.21 -9.37
C LEU A 7 -34.85 -37.21 -8.22
N ALA A 8 -33.59 -36.79 -8.05
CA ALA A 8 -33.12 -35.61 -7.34
C ALA A 8 -32.85 -35.73 -5.82
N ILE A 9 -31.91 -36.64 -5.53
CA ILE A 9 -30.77 -36.33 -4.67
C ILE A 9 -30.11 -35.04 -5.21
N ALA A 10 -30.45 -33.90 -4.62
CA ALA A 10 -29.71 -32.62 -4.72
C ALA A 10 -30.23 -31.58 -3.69
N ALA A 11 -30.74 -32.04 -2.55
CA ALA A 11 -31.32 -31.18 -1.51
C ALA A 11 -30.35 -30.90 -0.35
N LEU A 12 -29.04 -31.06 -0.56
CA LEU A 12 -28.05 -30.82 0.47
C LEU A 12 -26.78 -30.28 -0.19
N LEU A 13 -26.67 -28.95 -0.30
CA LEU A 13 -25.42 -28.20 -0.11
C LEU A 13 -25.67 -26.70 -0.38
N LEU A 14 -25.35 -25.90 0.64
CA LEU A 14 -24.98 -24.48 0.60
C LEU A 14 -26.11 -23.45 0.60
N LEU A 15 -26.79 -23.37 1.75
CA LEU A 15 -27.14 -22.07 2.34
C LEU A 15 -25.85 -21.43 2.89
N VAL A 16 -25.16 -20.66 2.05
CA VAL A 16 -24.28 -19.57 2.51
C VAL A 16 -24.53 -18.39 1.57
N PHE A 17 -25.51 -17.54 1.91
CA PHE A 17 -25.51 -16.18 1.41
C PHE A 17 -24.38 -15.45 2.12
N VAL A 18 -23.18 -15.50 1.54
CA VAL A 18 -22.15 -14.53 1.87
C VAL A 18 -22.72 -13.20 1.43
N TYR A 19 -22.89 -12.30 2.39
CA TYR A 19 -23.13 -10.87 2.18
C TYR A 19 -21.94 -10.33 1.35
N GLN A 20 -21.99 -10.51 0.04
CA GLN A 20 -21.16 -9.76 -0.88
C GLN A 20 -21.77 -8.36 -0.92
N GLY A 21 -21.37 -7.54 0.04
CA GLY A 21 -21.47 -6.09 -0.10
C GLY A 21 -20.85 -5.74 -1.45
N SER A 22 -21.67 -5.22 -2.35
CA SER A 22 -21.31 -4.87 -3.71
C SER A 22 -20.08 -3.94 -3.74
N LEU A 23 -19.01 -4.36 -4.40
CA LEU A 23 -17.85 -3.56 -4.83
C LEU A 23 -18.22 -2.45 -5.87
N ALA A 24 -19.47 -2.01 -5.88
CA ALA A 24 -20.05 -1.17 -6.93
C ALA A 24 -20.10 0.33 -6.58
N PHE A 25 -19.42 0.81 -5.54
CA PHE A 25 -19.53 2.23 -5.16
C PHE A 25 -18.39 3.15 -5.57
N PHE A 26 -17.28 2.65 -6.13
CA PHE A 26 -16.23 3.54 -6.64
C PHE A 26 -16.10 3.43 -8.15
N ARG A 27 -17.08 4.02 -8.84
CA ARG A 27 -16.88 4.48 -10.22
C ARG A 27 -17.33 5.93 -10.32
N LYS A 28 -16.32 6.78 -10.58
CA LYS A 28 -16.39 8.15 -11.12
C LYS A 28 -16.23 9.28 -10.10
N GLU A 29 -15.02 9.42 -9.59
CA GLU A 29 -14.43 10.76 -9.42
C GLU A 29 -13.06 10.79 -10.11
N LYS A 30 -12.79 11.90 -10.80
CA LYS A 30 -11.61 12.10 -11.65
C LYS A 30 -10.37 12.32 -10.76
N GLY A 31 -9.91 11.27 -10.11
CA GLY A 31 -8.56 11.22 -9.56
C GLY A 31 -7.55 10.97 -10.66
N VAL A 32 -6.38 11.61 -10.59
CA VAL A 32 -5.25 11.35 -11.47
C VAL A 32 -4.69 9.96 -11.13
N SER A 33 -5.22 8.93 -11.79
CA SER A 33 -4.69 7.56 -11.72
C SER A 33 -3.40 7.51 -12.53
N THR A 34 -2.26 7.77 -11.90
CA THR A 34 -0.99 7.45 -12.53
C THR A 34 -0.51 6.08 -12.12
N PRO A 35 -0.50 5.12 -13.05
CA PRO A 35 0.23 3.90 -12.80
C PRO A 35 1.72 4.27 -12.75
N ILE A 36 2.32 4.27 -11.56
CA ILE A 36 3.77 4.02 -11.43
C ILE A 36 3.93 2.55 -11.80
N SER A 37 3.99 2.30 -13.10
CA SER A 37 3.87 0.97 -13.67
C SER A 37 5.13 0.17 -13.39
N ALA A 38 5.15 -0.62 -12.32
CA ALA A 38 6.00 -1.80 -12.19
C ALA A 38 5.52 -2.91 -13.15
N LYS A 39 5.47 -2.60 -14.45
CA LYS A 39 4.88 -3.43 -15.52
C LYS A 39 5.52 -4.83 -15.61
N THR A 40 6.69 -4.99 -15.02
CA THR A 40 7.50 -6.20 -15.03
C THR A 40 7.09 -7.23 -13.96
N LEU A 41 6.42 -6.83 -12.87
CA LEU A 41 6.11 -7.71 -11.72
C LEU A 41 4.65 -8.17 -11.65
N GLY A 42 3.76 -7.65 -12.49
CA GLY A 42 2.37 -8.08 -12.50
C GLY A 42 1.49 -7.49 -11.41
N ILE A 43 1.89 -6.33 -10.90
CA ILE A 43 1.11 -5.52 -9.99
C ILE A 43 0.92 -4.12 -10.59
N GLU A 44 -0.11 -3.43 -10.12
CA GLU A 44 -0.39 -2.03 -10.43
C GLU A 44 -0.55 -1.26 -9.13
N LEU A 45 0.16 -0.13 -8.99
CA LEU A 45 -0.07 0.80 -7.89
C LEU A 45 -1.21 1.73 -8.28
N ILE A 46 -2.31 1.68 -7.52
CA ILE A 46 -3.46 2.55 -7.70
C ILE A 46 -3.33 3.68 -6.69
N ASP A 47 -3.54 4.91 -7.16
CA ASP A 47 -3.45 6.12 -6.36
C ASP A 47 -4.65 7.00 -6.66
N HIS A 48 -5.49 7.20 -5.63
CA HIS A 48 -6.65 8.06 -5.68
C HIS A 48 -6.49 9.21 -4.69
N THR A 49 -6.71 10.43 -5.16
CA THR A 49 -6.65 11.64 -4.35
C THR A 49 -7.56 12.70 -4.95
N ASP A 50 -8.17 13.49 -4.10
CA ASP A 50 -8.84 14.76 -4.43
C ASP A 50 -7.95 15.98 -4.12
N ASP A 51 -6.77 15.77 -3.51
CA ASP A 51 -5.82 16.81 -3.15
C ASP A 51 -5.04 17.28 -4.39
N THR A 52 -5.02 18.60 -4.58
CA THR A 52 -4.41 19.26 -5.76
C THR A 52 -3.03 19.89 -5.46
N ARG A 53 -2.53 19.76 -4.23
CA ARG A 53 -1.24 20.31 -3.78
C ARG A 53 -0.04 19.45 -4.18
N ALA A 54 -0.29 18.25 -4.71
CA ALA A 54 0.73 17.33 -5.17
C ALA A 54 1.10 17.60 -6.64
N GLU A 55 2.36 17.93 -6.88
CA GLU A 55 2.97 17.75 -8.19
C GLU A 55 3.54 16.35 -8.30
N MET A 56 3.24 15.67 -9.39
CA MET A 56 3.60 14.29 -9.58
C MET A 56 4.44 14.14 -10.83
N THR A 57 5.54 13.42 -10.68
CA THR A 57 6.52 13.13 -11.72
C THR A 57 6.81 11.64 -11.74
N ALA A 58 7.62 11.17 -12.70
CA ALA A 58 8.10 9.79 -12.70
C ALA A 58 8.89 9.44 -11.42
N GLU A 59 9.49 10.44 -10.78
CA GLU A 59 10.27 10.30 -9.56
C GLU A 59 9.39 10.26 -8.29
N GLY A 60 8.08 10.52 -8.37
CA GLY A 60 7.18 10.54 -7.21
C GLY A 60 6.43 11.86 -7.03
N TYR A 61 5.91 12.06 -5.83
CA TYR A 61 5.04 13.17 -5.42
C TYR A 61 5.83 14.23 -4.66
N THR A 62 5.54 15.49 -4.97
CA THR A 62 6.04 16.65 -4.24
C THR A 62 4.85 17.50 -3.83
N PHE A 63 4.61 17.61 -2.53
CA PHE A 63 3.52 18.39 -1.95
C PHE A 63 4.04 19.78 -1.60
N LYS A 64 3.46 20.79 -2.25
CA LYS A 64 3.85 22.20 -2.07
C LYS A 64 2.89 22.91 -1.13
N ASN A 65 3.39 23.97 -0.48
CA ASN A 65 2.60 24.79 0.45
C ASN A 65 1.96 23.97 1.57
N VAL A 66 2.71 23.01 2.12
CA VAL A 66 2.26 22.17 3.23
C VAL A 66 2.58 22.85 4.55
N MET A 67 1.65 22.74 5.51
CA MET A 67 1.75 23.33 6.84
C MET A 67 1.66 22.24 7.91
N PRO A 68 2.16 22.49 9.14
CA PRO A 68 1.91 21.59 10.25
C PRO A 68 0.41 21.33 10.42
N ASN A 69 0.03 20.09 10.75
CA ASN A 69 -1.34 19.57 10.81
C ASN A 69 -2.07 19.42 9.46
N ASP A 70 -1.44 19.69 8.33
CA ASP A 70 -2.05 19.34 7.04
C ASP A 70 -2.27 17.82 6.95
N ALA A 71 -3.48 17.43 6.53
CA ALA A 71 -3.82 16.07 6.20
C ALA A 71 -4.17 16.00 4.71
N LEU A 72 -3.30 15.38 3.92
CA LEU A 72 -3.44 15.22 2.48
C LEU A 72 -4.12 13.87 2.22
N HIS A 73 -5.35 13.88 1.70
CA HIS A 73 -6.07 12.64 1.37
C HIS A 73 -5.40 11.97 0.17
N ARG A 74 -4.96 10.73 0.34
CA ARG A 74 -4.37 9.93 -0.72
C ARG A 74 -4.55 8.45 -0.42
N GLU A 75 -5.44 7.81 -1.15
CA GLU A 75 -5.73 6.38 -1.06
C GLU A 75 -4.85 5.62 -2.05
N VAL A 76 -3.83 4.96 -1.53
CA VAL A 76 -2.89 4.16 -2.32
C VAL A 76 -3.09 2.68 -1.98
N CYS A 77 -3.25 1.85 -3.00
CA CYS A 77 -3.29 0.40 -2.85
C CYS A 77 -2.58 -0.30 -4.01
N VAL A 78 -2.34 -1.61 -3.85
CA VAL A 78 -1.72 -2.43 -4.89
C VAL A 78 -2.74 -3.42 -5.44
N LYS A 79 -2.88 -3.46 -6.75
CA LYS A 79 -3.71 -4.41 -7.46
C LYS A 79 -2.88 -5.53 -8.07
N ASN A 80 -3.29 -6.77 -7.85
CA ASN A 80 -2.75 -7.92 -8.52
C ASN A 80 -3.37 -8.06 -9.92
N VAL A 81 -2.57 -7.93 -10.98
CA VAL A 81 -3.04 -8.09 -12.37
C VAL A 81 -2.61 -9.43 -12.99
N LYS A 82 -2.13 -10.37 -12.18
CA LYS A 82 -1.73 -11.73 -12.58
C LYS A 82 -2.80 -12.76 -12.22
N GLU A 83 -2.49 -14.01 -12.57
CA GLU A 83 -3.33 -15.21 -12.36
C GLU A 83 -2.99 -15.98 -11.07
N LYS A 84 -1.95 -15.56 -10.34
CA LYS A 84 -1.48 -16.19 -9.10
C LYS A 84 -1.60 -15.22 -7.94
N ASN A 85 -1.74 -15.75 -6.73
CA ASN A 85 -1.73 -14.92 -5.54
C ASN A 85 -0.35 -14.28 -5.35
N LEU A 86 -0.32 -13.06 -4.84
CA LEU A 86 0.90 -12.30 -4.63
C LEU A 86 1.01 -11.81 -3.19
N TYR A 87 2.19 -11.93 -2.60
CA TYR A 87 2.60 -11.16 -1.43
C TYR A 87 3.27 -9.87 -1.91
N VAL A 88 2.97 -8.75 -1.25
CA VAL A 88 3.41 -7.43 -1.69
C VAL A 88 4.18 -6.73 -0.58
N ARG A 89 5.27 -6.09 -0.97
CA ARG A 89 5.99 -5.11 -0.18
C ARG A 89 5.93 -3.76 -0.88
N ILE A 90 5.69 -2.69 -0.13
CA ILE A 90 5.80 -1.32 -0.62
C ILE A 90 6.93 -0.65 0.14
N THR A 91 7.87 -0.08 -0.60
CA THR A 91 8.92 0.78 -0.07
C THR A 91 8.50 2.21 -0.30
N ALA A 92 8.25 2.94 0.78
CA ALA A 92 7.97 4.36 0.75
C ALA A 92 9.24 5.14 1.10
N THR A 93 9.66 6.04 0.21
CA THR A 93 10.74 6.99 0.46
C THR A 93 10.16 8.37 0.66
N ARG A 94 10.35 8.96 1.84
CA ARG A 94 9.88 10.30 2.21
C ARG A 94 11.05 11.17 2.64
N TYR A 95 11.01 12.46 2.30
CA TYR A 95 11.98 13.45 2.79
C TYR A 95 11.50 14.87 2.47
N TRP A 96 12.22 15.87 2.97
CA TRP A 96 11.94 17.28 2.71
C TRP A 96 12.79 17.81 1.55
N LYS A 97 12.19 18.61 0.68
CA LYS A 97 12.86 19.40 -0.35
C LYS A 97 12.80 20.89 -0.03
N ASP A 98 13.82 21.64 -0.40
CA ASP A 98 13.79 23.10 -0.37
C ASP A 98 12.94 23.66 -1.53
N ARG A 99 12.78 24.99 -1.56
CA ARG A 99 12.04 25.71 -2.62
C ARG A 99 12.56 25.47 -4.04
N ASP A 100 13.84 25.11 -4.18
CA ASP A 100 14.48 24.82 -5.47
C ASP A 100 14.34 23.34 -5.86
N GLY A 101 13.66 22.54 -5.04
CA GLY A 101 13.41 21.11 -5.26
C GLY A 101 14.59 20.21 -4.85
N LYS A 102 15.59 20.73 -4.14
CA LYS A 102 16.73 19.93 -3.66
C LYS A 102 16.40 19.32 -2.30
N LYS A 103 16.86 18.10 -2.08
CA LYS A 103 16.72 17.41 -0.79
C LYS A 103 17.40 18.20 0.33
N VAL A 104 16.64 18.48 1.39
CA VAL A 104 17.13 19.05 2.65
C VAL A 104 17.83 17.93 3.41
N LYS A 105 19.12 18.10 3.70
CA LYS A 105 19.90 17.09 4.43
C LYS A 105 19.70 17.23 5.93
N GLY A 106 19.55 16.10 6.63
CA GLY A 106 19.40 16.06 8.09
C GLY A 106 18.04 16.50 8.61
N SER A 107 17.07 16.76 7.73
CA SER A 107 15.67 16.95 8.12
C SER A 107 15.08 15.63 8.62
N ASP A 108 14.22 15.70 9.63
CA ASP A 108 13.50 14.53 10.14
C ASP A 108 12.32 14.19 9.22
N ALA A 109 12.43 13.07 8.50
CA ALA A 109 11.37 12.64 7.59
C ALA A 109 10.17 12.01 8.33
N SER A 110 10.31 11.67 9.62
CA SER A 110 9.19 11.16 10.43
C SER A 110 8.05 12.19 10.59
N LEU A 111 8.35 13.47 10.37
CA LEU A 111 7.38 14.57 10.35
C LEU A 111 6.43 14.51 9.14
N ILE A 112 6.74 13.69 8.12
CA ILE A 112 5.84 13.38 6.99
C ILE A 112 5.20 12.02 7.27
N GLN A 113 4.11 11.98 8.03
CA GLN A 113 3.51 10.74 8.50
C GLN A 113 2.68 10.06 7.40
N LEU A 114 2.94 8.77 7.18
CA LEU A 114 2.19 7.93 6.24
C LEU A 114 1.16 7.13 7.03
N VAL A 115 -0.13 7.41 6.82
CA VAL A 115 -1.21 6.86 7.65
C VAL A 115 -2.08 5.92 6.83
N THR A 116 -2.25 4.69 7.31
CA THR A 116 -3.26 3.73 6.84
C THR A 116 -4.41 3.63 7.85
N ALA A 117 -5.63 3.46 7.35
CA ALA A 117 -6.82 3.19 8.14
C ALA A 117 -6.90 1.73 8.62
N GLN A 118 -6.09 0.84 8.07
CA GLN A 118 -6.09 -0.61 8.34
C GLN A 118 -4.69 -1.10 8.77
N PRO A 119 -4.06 -0.51 9.81
CA PRO A 119 -2.69 -0.83 10.19
C PRO A 119 -2.50 -2.30 10.58
N GLU A 120 -3.54 -2.99 11.04
CA GLU A 120 -3.50 -4.41 11.41
C GLU A 120 -3.26 -5.37 10.23
N ASN A 121 -3.50 -4.89 9.00
CA ASN A 121 -3.29 -5.65 7.76
C ASN A 121 -1.89 -5.46 7.17
N TRP A 122 -1.09 -4.58 7.76
CA TRP A 122 0.28 -4.29 7.35
C TRP A 122 1.26 -4.61 8.48
N ILE A 123 2.46 -5.07 8.12
CA ILE A 123 3.62 -4.94 9.00
C ILE A 123 4.41 -3.73 8.49
N ILE A 124 4.63 -2.75 9.36
CA ILE A 124 5.25 -1.47 9.01
C ILE A 124 6.60 -1.37 9.72
N LEU A 125 7.67 -1.26 8.94
CA LEU A 125 9.03 -1.08 9.45
C LEU A 125 9.56 0.28 9.00
N ASP A 126 9.96 1.10 9.94
CA ASP A 126 10.64 2.38 9.70
C ASP A 126 12.14 2.17 9.92
N ASP A 127 12.95 2.60 8.96
CA ASP A 127 14.40 2.43 8.97
C ASP A 127 15.13 3.26 10.06
N GLY A 128 14.37 4.11 10.76
CA GLY A 128 14.78 4.74 11.99
C GLY A 128 15.77 5.89 11.78
N LYS A 129 16.51 6.21 12.85
CA LYS A 129 17.40 7.38 12.85
C LYS A 129 18.63 7.24 11.96
N ALA A 130 19.02 6.03 11.57
CA ALA A 130 20.21 5.78 10.76
C ALA A 130 20.14 6.46 9.39
N SER A 131 18.93 6.72 8.91
CA SER A 131 18.58 7.27 7.60
C SER A 131 17.60 8.45 7.72
N ASN A 132 17.42 9.01 8.92
CA ASN A 132 16.47 10.08 9.23
C ASN A 132 14.99 9.72 8.95
N HIS A 133 14.60 8.46 9.15
CA HIS A 133 13.22 7.97 8.97
C HIS A 133 12.71 8.07 7.52
N GLU A 134 13.63 8.07 6.55
CA GLU A 134 13.32 8.32 5.15
C GLU A 134 12.69 7.12 4.46
N ILE A 135 12.94 5.89 4.91
CA ILE A 135 12.41 4.68 4.29
C ILE A 135 11.46 3.96 5.24
N VAL A 136 10.24 3.71 4.75
CA VAL A 136 9.24 2.93 5.44
C VAL A 136 8.84 1.75 4.56
N TYR A 137 8.99 0.54 5.08
CA TYR A 137 8.56 -0.69 4.42
C TYR A 137 7.19 -1.11 4.94
N PHE A 138 6.28 -1.41 4.01
CA PHE A 138 4.96 -1.92 4.29
C PHE A 138 4.82 -3.31 3.68
N TYR A 139 4.62 -4.32 4.51
CA TYR A 139 4.39 -5.70 4.07
C TYR A 139 2.91 -6.01 4.25
N TYR A 140 2.21 -6.28 3.15
CA TYR A 140 0.81 -6.66 3.23
C TYR A 140 0.70 -8.09 3.77
N LYS A 141 -0.05 -8.28 4.85
CA LYS A 141 -0.07 -9.55 5.57
C LYS A 141 -0.81 -10.64 4.80
N LYS A 142 -1.77 -10.30 3.95
CA LYS A 142 -2.60 -11.27 3.23
C LYS A 142 -2.07 -11.44 1.81
N PRO A 143 -2.16 -12.65 1.22
CA PRO A 143 -1.95 -12.78 -0.22
C PRO A 143 -3.04 -12.01 -0.98
N ILE A 144 -2.66 -11.20 -1.97
CA ILE A 144 -3.59 -10.53 -2.88
C ILE A 144 -3.99 -11.53 -3.97
N LEU A 145 -5.28 -11.86 -4.03
CA LEU A 145 -5.82 -12.78 -5.03
C LEU A 145 -5.75 -12.19 -6.45
N PRO A 146 -5.78 -13.02 -7.51
CA PRO A 146 -5.87 -12.56 -8.88
C PRO A 146 -6.97 -11.53 -9.09
N GLN A 147 -6.62 -10.41 -9.73
CA GLN A 147 -7.52 -9.28 -10.05
C GLN A 147 -8.07 -8.51 -8.84
N ASP A 148 -7.65 -8.86 -7.62
CA ASP A 148 -8.02 -8.18 -6.38
C ASP A 148 -6.97 -7.11 -5.99
N GLN A 149 -7.28 -6.34 -4.95
CA GLN A 149 -6.43 -5.28 -4.43
C GLN A 149 -6.14 -5.45 -2.93
N SER A 150 -5.02 -4.90 -2.47
CA SER A 150 -4.74 -4.75 -1.05
C SER A 150 -5.73 -3.77 -0.41
N ASP A 151 -5.77 -3.81 0.92
CA ASP A 151 -6.15 -2.65 1.73
C ASP A 151 -5.27 -1.43 1.38
N ASN A 152 -5.65 -0.23 1.81
CA ASN A 152 -4.85 0.96 1.51
C ASN A 152 -3.55 0.93 2.31
N VAL A 153 -2.41 1.08 1.63
CA VAL A 153 -1.11 1.27 2.30
C VAL A 153 -1.01 2.67 2.90
N ILE A 154 -1.64 3.64 2.24
CA ILE A 154 -1.75 5.02 2.66
C ILE A 154 -3.19 5.43 2.36
N ASP A 155 -3.85 6.03 3.35
CA ASP A 155 -5.12 6.74 3.20
C ASP A 155 -4.89 8.26 3.30
N ARG A 156 -3.89 8.67 4.09
CA ARG A 156 -3.53 10.07 4.30
C ARG A 156 -2.04 10.24 4.51
N ILE A 157 -1.54 11.40 4.09
CA ILE A 157 -0.23 11.90 4.50
C ILE A 157 -0.49 13.05 5.48
N VAL A 158 0.06 12.94 6.69
CA VAL A 158 -0.13 13.95 7.73
C VAL A 158 1.20 14.64 8.02
N LEU A 159 1.21 15.96 7.94
CA LEU A 159 2.35 16.76 8.35
C LEU A 159 2.28 16.98 9.86
N SER A 160 3.26 16.48 10.59
CA SER A 160 3.26 16.47 12.06
C SER A 160 3.13 17.88 12.64
N GLU A 161 2.41 18.02 13.74
CA GLU A 161 2.37 19.26 14.54
C GLU A 161 3.73 19.60 15.18
N ASP A 162 4.61 18.60 15.32
CA ASP A 162 5.95 18.77 15.89
C ASP A 162 6.93 19.46 14.95
N ILE A 163 6.51 19.78 13.71
CA ILE A 163 7.27 20.63 12.81
C ILE A 163 7.49 22.00 13.49
N LYS A 164 8.76 22.28 13.78
CA LYS A 164 9.21 23.51 14.44
C LYS A 164 10.12 24.28 13.49
N GLY A 165 10.00 25.60 13.52
CA GLY A 165 10.83 26.50 12.73
C GLY A 165 10.11 27.05 11.49
N GLU A 166 10.39 28.31 11.18
CA GLU A 166 9.80 29.00 10.02
C GLU A 166 10.32 28.44 8.70
N GLU A 167 11.46 27.74 8.69
CA GLU A 167 12.07 27.13 7.51
C GLU A 167 11.18 26.10 6.80
N TYR A 168 10.30 25.42 7.55
CA TYR A 168 9.37 24.46 6.96
C TYR A 168 8.29 25.11 6.09
N GLN A 169 8.08 26.43 6.20
CA GLN A 169 7.21 27.17 5.28
C GLN A 169 7.78 27.20 3.85
N GLU A 170 9.11 27.06 3.70
CA GLU A 170 9.76 26.99 2.40
C GLU A 170 10.00 25.54 1.93
N TYR A 171 9.78 24.55 2.81
CA TYR A 171 9.98 23.16 2.47
C TYR A 171 8.77 22.53 1.79
N GLN A 172 9.05 21.51 0.99
CA GLN A 172 8.09 20.71 0.26
C GLN A 172 8.24 19.27 0.73
N ALA A 173 7.14 18.61 1.06
CA ALA A 173 7.17 17.20 1.41
C ALA A 173 7.28 16.37 0.13
N TYR A 174 8.17 15.38 0.12
CA TYR A 174 8.33 14.46 -1.00
C TYR A 174 7.98 13.04 -0.57
N LEU A 175 7.35 12.30 -1.49
CA LEU A 175 7.04 10.89 -1.34
C LEU A 175 7.28 10.14 -2.65
N HIS A 176 8.00 9.03 -2.59
CA HIS A 176 8.10 8.05 -3.67
C HIS A 176 7.63 6.69 -3.16
N LEU A 177 6.88 5.96 -3.98
CA LEU A 177 6.37 4.63 -3.64
C LEU A 177 6.84 3.63 -4.69
N GLN A 178 7.49 2.56 -4.25
CA GLN A 178 7.85 1.43 -5.07
C GLN A 178 7.17 0.17 -4.52
N ALA A 179 6.49 -0.58 -5.39
CA ALA A 179 5.86 -1.84 -5.04
C ALA A 179 6.63 -3.02 -5.64
N ASP A 180 6.84 -4.06 -4.84
CA ASP A 180 7.43 -5.34 -5.21
C ASP A 180 6.46 -6.48 -4.87
N ALA A 181 6.51 -7.59 -5.61
CA ALA A 181 5.64 -8.73 -5.37
C ALA A 181 6.31 -10.09 -5.55
N ILE A 182 5.89 -11.05 -4.73
CA ILE A 182 6.33 -12.45 -4.72
C ILE A 182 5.12 -13.38 -4.91
N GLN A 183 5.25 -14.39 -5.76
CA GLN A 183 4.20 -15.40 -5.96
C GLN A 183 4.13 -16.40 -4.80
N ASP A 184 2.94 -16.91 -4.52
CA ASP A 184 2.66 -17.73 -3.34
C ASP A 184 3.27 -19.14 -3.30
N VAL A 185 3.77 -19.67 -4.43
CA VAL A 185 4.19 -21.09 -4.55
C VAL A 185 5.37 -21.46 -3.64
N VAL A 186 6.32 -20.54 -3.46
CA VAL A 186 7.53 -20.67 -2.62
C VAL A 186 7.80 -19.36 -1.88
N ALA A 187 6.73 -18.80 -1.30
CA ALA A 187 6.75 -17.43 -0.81
C ALA A 187 7.80 -17.19 0.29
N GLN A 188 7.99 -18.14 1.21
CA GLN A 188 8.94 -17.96 2.32
C GLN A 188 10.39 -17.85 1.82
N GLU A 189 10.82 -18.78 0.97
CA GLU A 189 12.17 -18.78 0.40
C GLU A 189 12.38 -17.60 -0.55
N ALA A 190 11.38 -17.26 -1.35
CA ALA A 190 11.46 -16.13 -2.28
C ALA A 190 11.47 -14.77 -1.56
N ILE A 191 10.69 -14.61 -0.48
CA ILE A 191 10.74 -13.41 0.37
C ILE A 191 12.12 -13.28 1.02
N LEU A 192 12.69 -14.37 1.52
CA LEU A 192 14.05 -14.34 2.05
C LEU A 192 15.08 -13.96 0.99
N ALA A 193 15.00 -14.57 -0.20
CA ALA A 193 15.95 -14.34 -1.28
C ALA A 193 15.86 -12.91 -1.87
N GLU A 194 14.65 -12.39 -2.07
CA GLU A 194 14.41 -11.12 -2.77
C GLU A 194 14.36 -9.93 -1.80
N TRP A 195 13.83 -10.13 -0.59
CA TRP A 195 13.66 -9.05 0.40
C TRP A 195 14.67 -9.11 1.54
N GLY A 196 15.41 -10.21 1.71
CA GLY A 196 16.32 -10.38 2.85
C GLY A 196 15.61 -10.56 4.18
N ILE A 197 14.34 -10.99 4.13
CA ILE A 197 13.45 -11.07 5.30
C ILE A 197 13.04 -12.51 5.53
N GLU A 198 13.13 -12.98 6.77
CA GLU A 198 12.50 -14.22 7.18
C GLU A 198 11.04 -13.96 7.56
N ALA A 199 10.10 -14.49 6.77
CA ALA A 199 8.66 -14.34 6.99
C ALA A 199 8.05 -15.62 7.58
N THR A 200 7.20 -15.45 8.59
CA THR A 200 6.40 -16.55 9.19
C THR A 200 4.94 -16.43 8.76
N PHE A 201 4.31 -17.56 8.48
CA PHE A 201 2.93 -17.64 7.99
C PHE A 201 2.00 -18.41 8.92
N ASP A 202 0.74 -18.00 8.99
CA ASP A 202 -0.33 -18.80 9.60
C ASP A 202 -0.85 -19.90 8.65
N LYS A 203 -1.83 -20.69 9.13
CA LYS A 203 -2.44 -21.78 8.35
C LYS A 203 -3.28 -21.28 7.16
N GLN A 204 -3.65 -20.00 7.14
CA GLN A 204 -4.40 -19.35 6.08
C GLN A 204 -3.47 -18.71 5.04
N GLY A 205 -2.15 -18.74 5.26
CA GLY A 205 -1.17 -18.11 4.39
C GLY A 205 -0.97 -16.62 4.67
N ASN A 206 -1.40 -16.09 5.80
CA ASN A 206 -1.09 -14.70 6.15
C ASN A 206 0.28 -14.60 6.82
N ILE A 207 1.03 -13.55 6.51
CA ILE A 207 2.26 -13.19 7.21
C ILE A 207 1.89 -12.75 8.64
N THR A 208 2.45 -13.43 9.64
CA THR A 208 2.25 -13.13 11.05
C THR A 208 3.39 -12.31 11.65
N SER A 209 4.60 -12.51 11.16
CA SER A 209 5.81 -11.82 11.59
C SER A 209 6.87 -11.83 10.49
N ILE A 210 7.79 -10.88 10.59
CA ILE A 210 8.98 -10.76 9.75
C ILE A 210 10.18 -10.44 10.62
N GLU A 211 11.35 -10.95 10.24
CA GLU A 211 12.63 -10.70 10.91
C GLU A 211 13.70 -10.37 9.85
N GLU A 212 14.47 -9.31 10.09
CA GLU A 212 15.66 -8.98 9.27
C GLU A 212 16.81 -9.93 9.63
N GLN A 213 17.60 -10.34 8.63
CA GLN A 213 18.81 -11.15 8.83
C GLN A 213 20.06 -10.31 9.09
#